data_AF-A0A5N6GW97-F1
#
_entry.id   AF-A0A5N6GW97-F1
#
_cell.length_a   1.000
_cell.length_b   1.000
_cell.length_c   1.000
_cell.angle_alpha   90.00
_cell.angle_beta   90.00
_cell.angle_gamma   90.00
#
_symmetry.space_group_name_H-M   'P 1'
#
loop_
_entity.id
_entity.type
_entity.pdbx_description
1 polymer ?
#
loop_
_entity_poly.entity_id
_entity_poly.type
_entity_poly.pdbx_seq_one_letter_code
_entity_poly.pdbx_strand_id
1 'polypeptide(L)'
;MGKRPLEMINVDGTGNEVKSKNGIQSSGPGIWSSPYGNEEYTIGWVSALPIEMAAAKGMLDEEHGDPQTPPQEADHNTYLLGAMSGFKVVIACLPKDELGASSAAVVATDMLFTFPNIRVGLMVGIGAGIPHYDDNETRDIRLGDVVIGSDRGSSGVVVYDFGKRLPDGSFENIYALDRPPRTLRTALAKMEAEHQTRENKICQYINSMLDKYPYMRKKGFAYPGSSYDQLFWDNYRHTGGRSCAGCDPAQRIHREDRFDTSPEIHYGIVATGSAVVKHAPTRAQIKQRHGAICLEMEAAGLINNFPCIVIRGISDYANSHKNDQWHSYAAATAAACAKELLGFVQPTALDAERKAKDVLQILNKVCDEVSQITTHVTHMNSAMEEGEKRKILTWLSPVDYGPQQSDHFSRRQEGTGQWLLDSDPFQQWLEQSKTTLFCQGIPGAGKTIMASIVVNYLGIKFKDDCHVAVAYIFCNFRRQNEQTSTDLLTSLLKQLACQTPTLPKCLKNLFGNHKNQQTRPTSDEIWTALHTIGSSYEKVFIVIDALDECQVSEVGVLSSWLSFLDCRMQLP
;
A
#
# COMPACT_ATOMS: atom_id res chain seq x y z
N MET A 1 -2.90 -5.77 -58.34
CA MET A 1 -3.47 -7.08 -57.97
C MET A 1 -3.95 -7.01 -56.54
N GLY A 2 -5.26 -6.77 -56.35
CA GLY A 2 -5.88 -6.69 -55.03
C GLY A 2 -6.11 -8.08 -54.44
N LYS A 3 -5.90 -8.22 -53.13
CA LYS A 3 -6.31 -9.39 -52.36
C LYS A 3 -7.34 -8.93 -51.33
N ARG A 4 -8.60 -9.29 -51.56
CA ARG A 4 -9.65 -9.35 -50.53
C ARG A 4 -9.66 -10.79 -49.96
N PRO A 5 -9.90 -11.01 -48.67
CA PRO A 5 -10.21 -12.33 -48.13
C PRO A 5 -11.67 -12.70 -48.40
N LEU A 6 -11.91 -14.01 -48.46
CA LEU A 6 -13.15 -14.70 -48.79
C LEU A 6 -14.26 -14.52 -47.74
N GLU A 7 -15.50 -14.29 -48.22
CA GLU A 7 -16.74 -14.45 -47.47
C GLU A 7 -17.18 -15.93 -47.50
N MET A 8 -17.62 -16.46 -46.35
CA MET A 8 -18.30 -17.76 -46.25
C MET A 8 -19.78 -17.51 -45.92
N ILE A 9 -20.65 -17.98 -46.81
CA ILE A 9 -22.12 -17.89 -46.68
C ILE A 9 -22.63 -19.32 -46.48
N ASN A 10 -23.36 -19.57 -45.38
CA ASN A 10 -24.19 -20.76 -45.25
C ASN A 10 -25.64 -20.39 -45.60
N VAL A 11 -26.24 -21.19 -46.47
CA VAL A 11 -27.63 -21.10 -46.91
C VAL A 11 -28.37 -22.27 -46.29
N ASP A 12 -29.47 -22.02 -45.59
CA ASP A 12 -30.44 -23.07 -45.27
C ASP A 12 -31.69 -22.91 -46.13
N GLY A 13 -31.99 -23.99 -46.85
CA GLY A 13 -33.15 -24.12 -47.70
C GLY A 13 -34.31 -24.71 -46.92
N THR A 14 -35.34 -23.90 -46.69
CA THR A 14 -36.76 -24.25 -46.88
C THR A 14 -37.58 -23.02 -46.49
N GLY A 15 -37.98 -22.22 -47.48
CA GLY A 15 -38.99 -21.19 -47.26
C GLY A 15 -40.31 -21.83 -46.85
N ASN A 16 -40.79 -21.52 -45.65
CA ASN A 16 -42.20 -21.45 -45.27
C ASN A 16 -42.38 -20.81 -43.88
N GLU A 17 -43.38 -19.93 -43.77
CA GLU A 17 -43.81 -19.30 -42.51
C GLU A 17 -44.53 -20.31 -41.59
N VAL A 18 -44.16 -20.33 -40.30
CA VAL A 18 -44.94 -20.98 -39.25
C VAL A 18 -45.14 -20.00 -38.09
N LYS A 19 -46.40 -19.61 -37.88
CA LYS A 19 -46.87 -18.80 -36.74
C LYS A 19 -46.54 -19.51 -35.42
N SER A 20 -45.75 -18.89 -34.55
CA SER A 20 -45.51 -19.44 -33.20
C SER A 20 -46.72 -19.16 -32.29
N LYS A 21 -47.27 -20.23 -31.73
CA LYS A 21 -48.12 -20.19 -30.53
C LYS A 21 -47.19 -20.24 -29.31
N ASN A 22 -47.49 -19.38 -28.34
CA ASN A 22 -46.87 -19.34 -27.02
C ASN A 22 -46.90 -20.74 -26.36
N GLY A 23 -45.71 -21.22 -26.01
CA GLY A 23 -45.50 -22.43 -25.22
C GLY A 23 -44.18 -22.31 -24.48
N ILE A 24 -44.26 -22.27 -23.16
CA ILE A 24 -43.16 -22.18 -22.20
C ILE A 24 -42.12 -23.27 -22.49
N GLN A 25 -40.92 -22.89 -22.91
CA GLN A 25 -39.76 -23.78 -22.99
C GLN A 25 -38.88 -23.58 -21.78
N SER A 26 -38.77 -24.61 -20.96
CA SER A 26 -37.72 -24.79 -19.97
C SER A 26 -36.38 -24.98 -20.70
N SER A 27 -35.49 -23.98 -20.64
CA SER A 27 -34.17 -24.03 -21.26
C SER A 27 -33.08 -24.42 -20.25
N GLY A 28 -32.26 -25.42 -20.60
CA GLY A 28 -30.90 -25.55 -20.08
C GLY A 28 -30.03 -24.35 -20.49
N PRO A 29 -28.73 -24.30 -20.10
CA PRO A 29 -27.90 -23.12 -20.33
C PRO A 29 -27.49 -23.04 -21.81
N GLY A 30 -28.37 -22.47 -22.64
CA GLY A 30 -27.96 -21.89 -23.90
C GLY A 30 -27.16 -20.63 -23.59
N ILE A 31 -25.96 -20.51 -24.14
CA ILE A 31 -25.17 -19.28 -24.12
C ILE A 31 -25.92 -18.29 -25.01
N TRP A 32 -26.68 -17.38 -24.41
CA TRP A 32 -27.30 -16.27 -25.11
C TRP A 32 -26.80 -14.97 -24.51
N SER A 33 -26.32 -14.08 -25.37
CA SER A 33 -25.78 -12.78 -24.98
C SER A 33 -26.88 -11.85 -24.50
N SER A 34 -26.53 -10.95 -23.59
CA SER A 34 -27.40 -9.92 -23.05
C SER A 34 -28.03 -9.08 -24.15
N PRO A 35 -29.33 -8.75 -24.04
CA PRO A 35 -29.99 -7.84 -24.96
C PRO A 35 -29.56 -6.39 -24.71
N TYR A 36 -28.89 -6.12 -23.59
CA TYR A 36 -28.40 -4.81 -23.17
C TYR A 36 -26.87 -4.74 -23.27
N GLY A 37 -26.35 -3.57 -23.63
CA GLY A 37 -24.91 -3.31 -23.61
C GLY A 37 -24.37 -3.23 -22.18
N ASN A 38 -23.06 -3.50 -22.00
CA ASN A 38 -22.42 -3.43 -20.67
C ASN A 38 -22.56 -2.03 -20.03
N GLU A 39 -22.64 -0.98 -20.85
CA GLU A 39 -22.89 0.41 -20.46
C GLU A 39 -24.28 0.63 -19.82
N GLU A 40 -25.22 -0.29 -19.94
CA GLU A 40 -26.56 -0.13 -19.37
C GLU A 40 -26.68 -0.62 -17.93
N TYR A 41 -25.67 -1.34 -17.43
CA TYR A 41 -25.64 -1.84 -16.07
C TYR A 41 -25.08 -0.77 -15.13
N THR A 42 -25.86 -0.41 -14.11
CA THR A 42 -25.57 0.71 -13.21
C THR A 42 -25.35 0.29 -11.76
N ILE A 43 -25.63 -0.98 -11.44
CA ILE A 43 -25.43 -1.55 -10.10
C ILE A 43 -24.51 -2.77 -10.22
N GLY A 44 -23.43 -2.76 -9.46
CA GLY A 44 -22.57 -3.93 -9.29
C GLY A 44 -22.85 -4.64 -7.97
N TRP A 45 -22.83 -5.97 -7.99
CA TRP A 45 -23.04 -6.82 -6.83
C TRP A 45 -21.88 -7.80 -6.71
N VAL A 46 -21.22 -7.80 -5.56
CA VAL A 46 -20.10 -8.71 -5.25
C VAL A 46 -20.54 -9.71 -4.19
N SER A 47 -20.30 -10.99 -4.46
CA SER A 47 -20.49 -12.11 -3.54
C SER A 47 -19.17 -12.84 -3.30
N ALA A 48 -18.91 -13.24 -2.06
CA ALA A 48 -17.70 -13.97 -1.69
C ALA A 48 -17.84 -15.47 -1.97
N LEU A 49 -19.05 -16.02 -1.85
CA LEU A 49 -19.29 -17.46 -1.97
C LEU A 49 -20.30 -17.80 -3.09
N PRO A 50 -20.17 -18.98 -3.73
CA PRO A 50 -21.13 -19.44 -4.73
C PRO A 50 -22.57 -19.52 -4.22
N ILE A 51 -22.77 -19.81 -2.93
CA ILE A 51 -24.10 -19.82 -2.30
C ILE A 51 -24.73 -18.43 -2.22
N GLU A 52 -23.91 -17.39 -2.08
CA GLU A 52 -24.35 -15.99 -2.04
C GLU A 52 -24.70 -15.52 -3.46
N MET A 53 -23.87 -15.87 -4.45
CA MET A 53 -24.19 -15.63 -5.86
C MET A 53 -25.47 -16.37 -6.28
N ALA A 54 -25.70 -17.59 -5.80
CA ALA A 54 -26.94 -18.33 -6.06
C ALA A 54 -28.16 -17.64 -5.44
N ALA A 55 -28.05 -17.11 -4.22
CA ALA A 55 -29.10 -16.29 -3.60
C ALA A 55 -29.35 -15.00 -4.40
N ALA A 56 -28.30 -14.31 -4.83
CA ALA A 56 -28.38 -13.10 -5.65
C ALA A 56 -29.10 -13.37 -6.99
N LYS A 57 -28.73 -14.46 -7.68
CA LYS A 57 -29.42 -14.93 -8.89
C LYS A 57 -30.90 -15.21 -8.62
N GLY A 58 -31.21 -15.83 -7.49
CA GLY A 58 -32.58 -16.11 -7.06
C GLY A 58 -33.45 -14.86 -6.89
N MET A 59 -32.84 -13.71 -6.63
CA MET A 59 -33.52 -12.43 -6.45
C MET A 59 -33.76 -11.66 -7.75
N LEU A 60 -33.14 -12.06 -8.87
CA LEU A 60 -33.35 -11.40 -10.16
C LEU A 60 -34.81 -11.54 -10.62
N ASP A 61 -35.41 -10.42 -11.02
CA ASP A 61 -36.70 -10.40 -11.70
C ASP A 61 -36.54 -11.04 -13.09
N GLU A 62 -35.51 -10.61 -13.82
CA GLU A 62 -35.15 -11.10 -15.15
C GLU A 62 -33.66 -11.47 -15.20
N GLU A 63 -33.33 -12.59 -15.84
CA GLU A 63 -31.94 -12.93 -16.18
C GLU A 63 -31.64 -12.39 -17.59
N HIS A 64 -30.43 -11.87 -17.81
CA HIS A 64 -30.01 -11.29 -19.09
C HIS A 64 -28.93 -12.11 -19.80
N GLY A 65 -28.56 -13.31 -19.36
CA GLY A 65 -27.50 -14.09 -20.03
C GLY A 65 -26.10 -13.47 -19.86
N ASP A 66 -25.22 -13.69 -20.85
CA ASP A 66 -23.79 -13.32 -20.78
C ASP A 66 -23.51 -11.89 -21.30
N PRO A 67 -22.41 -11.24 -20.88
CA PRO A 67 -22.04 -9.90 -21.39
C PRO A 67 -21.90 -9.88 -22.92
N GLN A 68 -22.40 -8.82 -23.59
CA GLN A 68 -22.32 -8.68 -25.06
C GLN A 68 -20.88 -8.55 -25.53
N THR A 69 -20.12 -7.71 -24.84
CA THR A 69 -18.68 -7.59 -25.05
C THR A 69 -18.02 -8.43 -23.96
N PRO A 70 -17.25 -9.47 -24.32
CA PRO A 70 -16.53 -10.25 -23.32
C PRO A 70 -15.60 -9.33 -22.53
N PRO A 71 -15.28 -9.71 -21.28
CA PRO A 71 -14.23 -9.07 -20.50
C PRO A 71 -13.00 -8.74 -21.36
N GLN A 72 -12.40 -7.56 -21.19
CA GLN A 72 -11.12 -7.24 -21.85
C GLN A 72 -10.05 -8.27 -21.44
N GLU A 73 -8.94 -8.41 -22.17
CA GLU A 73 -7.90 -9.46 -21.93
C GLU A 73 -7.35 -9.53 -20.48
N ALA A 74 -7.63 -8.53 -19.63
CA ALA A 74 -7.23 -8.48 -18.22
C ALA A 74 -8.33 -8.87 -17.21
N ASP A 75 -9.61 -8.85 -17.57
CA ASP A 75 -10.71 -9.19 -16.65
C ASP A 75 -11.05 -10.68 -16.75
N HIS A 76 -10.86 -11.39 -15.64
CA HIS A 76 -11.01 -12.84 -15.54
C HIS A 76 -12.29 -13.26 -14.82
N ASN A 77 -13.20 -12.32 -14.53
CA ASN A 77 -14.44 -12.63 -13.84
C ASN A 77 -15.44 -13.35 -14.73
N THR A 78 -16.33 -14.09 -14.09
CA THR A 78 -17.58 -14.57 -14.69
C THR A 78 -18.75 -13.81 -14.09
N TYR A 79 -19.66 -13.34 -14.94
CA TYR A 79 -20.76 -12.46 -14.55
C TYR A 79 -22.12 -13.14 -14.69
N LEU A 80 -23.02 -12.80 -13.78
CA LEU A 80 -24.46 -12.99 -13.96
C LEU A 80 -25.10 -11.61 -14.16
N LEU A 81 -25.86 -11.48 -15.24
CA LEU A 81 -26.54 -10.25 -15.59
C LEU A 81 -28.04 -10.41 -15.40
N GLY A 82 -28.70 -9.34 -14.93
CA GLY A 82 -30.15 -9.35 -14.79
C GLY A 82 -30.75 -8.01 -14.42
N ALA A 83 -32.05 -8.03 -14.14
CA ALA A 83 -32.78 -6.90 -13.60
C ALA A 83 -33.31 -7.22 -12.20
N MET A 84 -33.30 -6.23 -11.31
CA MET A 84 -33.84 -6.33 -9.96
C MET A 84 -34.42 -4.98 -9.54
N SER A 85 -35.69 -4.97 -9.13
CA SER A 85 -36.39 -3.77 -8.64
C SER A 85 -36.33 -2.59 -9.64
N GLY A 86 -36.35 -2.89 -10.94
CA GLY A 86 -36.27 -1.90 -12.02
C GLY A 86 -34.86 -1.46 -12.42
N PHE A 87 -33.81 -2.02 -11.82
CA PHE A 87 -32.41 -1.70 -12.12
C PHE A 87 -31.70 -2.85 -12.82
N LYS A 88 -30.76 -2.54 -13.72
CA LYS A 88 -29.88 -3.54 -14.35
C LYS A 88 -28.67 -3.77 -13.44
N VAL A 89 -28.51 -5.02 -13.02
CA VAL A 89 -27.51 -5.45 -12.04
C VAL A 89 -26.53 -6.43 -12.69
N VAL A 90 -25.24 -6.21 -12.43
CA VAL A 90 -24.19 -7.18 -12.71
C VAL A 90 -23.71 -7.80 -11.41
N ILE A 91 -23.67 -9.12 -11.35
CA ILE A 91 -23.26 -9.90 -10.19
C ILE A 91 -21.97 -10.65 -10.53
N ALA A 92 -20.95 -10.53 -9.68
CA ALA A 92 -19.74 -11.34 -9.72
C ALA A 92 -19.54 -12.07 -8.40
N CYS A 93 -18.88 -13.23 -8.49
CA CYS A 93 -18.45 -14.01 -7.35
C CYS A 93 -16.93 -14.04 -7.33
N LEU A 94 -16.35 -14.00 -6.14
CA LEU A 94 -14.92 -14.27 -6.00
C LEU A 94 -14.56 -15.63 -6.62
N PRO A 95 -13.34 -15.78 -7.18
CA PRO A 95 -12.84 -17.05 -7.65
C PRO A 95 -12.94 -18.11 -6.56
N LYS A 96 -13.18 -19.35 -6.98
CA LYS A 96 -13.25 -20.46 -6.04
C LYS A 96 -11.90 -20.59 -5.32
N ASP A 97 -11.97 -20.81 -4.01
CA ASP A 97 -10.82 -20.96 -3.11
C ASP A 97 -10.07 -19.64 -2.78
N GLU A 98 -10.57 -18.50 -3.25
CA GLU A 98 -10.15 -17.16 -2.82
C GLU A 98 -11.19 -16.52 -1.91
N LEU A 99 -10.74 -15.80 -0.88
CA LEU A 99 -11.58 -15.06 0.05
C LEU A 99 -10.88 -13.78 0.50
N GLY A 100 -11.69 -12.88 1.07
CA GLY A 100 -11.19 -11.68 1.72
C GLY A 100 -10.96 -10.47 0.80
N ALA A 101 -10.50 -9.39 1.43
CA ALA A 101 -10.42 -8.06 0.84
C ALA A 101 -9.66 -7.97 -0.49
N SER A 102 -8.53 -8.65 -0.64
CA SER A 102 -7.70 -8.56 -1.85
C SER A 102 -8.39 -9.12 -3.09
N SER A 103 -8.99 -10.31 -2.97
CA SER A 103 -9.72 -10.94 -4.07
C SER A 103 -10.97 -10.14 -4.43
N ALA A 104 -11.71 -9.65 -3.42
CA ALA A 104 -12.85 -8.78 -3.63
C ALA A 104 -12.50 -7.49 -4.39
N ALA A 105 -11.37 -6.86 -4.04
CA ALA A 105 -10.88 -5.66 -4.73
C ALA A 105 -10.59 -5.90 -6.22
N VAL A 106 -9.98 -7.04 -6.56
CA VAL A 106 -9.68 -7.41 -7.96
C VAL A 106 -10.98 -7.61 -8.74
N VAL A 107 -11.90 -8.43 -8.22
CA VAL A 107 -13.21 -8.71 -8.83
C VAL A 107 -13.99 -7.42 -9.10
N ALA A 108 -14.06 -6.53 -8.12
CA ALA A 108 -14.74 -5.25 -8.28
C ALA A 108 -14.06 -4.32 -9.28
N THR A 109 -12.73 -4.24 -9.26
CA THR A 109 -11.97 -3.39 -10.19
C THR A 109 -12.20 -3.82 -11.63
N ASP A 110 -12.05 -5.10 -11.90
CA ASP A 110 -12.26 -5.70 -13.21
C ASP A 110 -13.72 -5.52 -13.69
N MET A 111 -14.70 -5.70 -12.78
CA MET A 111 -16.11 -5.39 -13.05
C MET A 111 -16.33 -3.95 -13.51
N LEU A 112 -15.66 -2.98 -12.90
CA LEU A 112 -15.78 -1.57 -13.31
C LEU A 112 -15.13 -1.29 -14.67
N PHE A 113 -14.15 -2.10 -15.11
CA PHE A 113 -13.60 -1.98 -16.44
C PHE A 113 -14.56 -2.47 -17.51
N THR A 114 -15.20 -3.63 -17.28
CA THR A 114 -16.14 -4.27 -18.20
C THR A 114 -17.52 -3.59 -18.20
N PHE A 115 -17.97 -3.07 -17.05
CA PHE A 115 -19.25 -2.37 -16.86
C PHE A 115 -19.01 -0.93 -16.37
N PRO A 116 -18.61 -0.02 -17.27
CA PRO A 116 -18.11 1.31 -16.88
C PRO A 116 -19.17 2.26 -16.30
N ASN A 117 -20.46 1.96 -16.44
CA ASN A 117 -21.55 2.80 -15.93
C ASN A 117 -22.08 2.39 -14.56
N ILE A 118 -21.44 1.45 -13.88
CA ILE A 118 -21.73 1.16 -12.47
C ILE A 118 -21.56 2.45 -11.65
N ARG A 119 -22.61 2.79 -10.90
CA ARG A 119 -22.68 3.97 -10.02
C ARG A 119 -22.59 3.59 -8.56
N VAL A 120 -23.21 2.47 -8.19
CA VAL A 120 -23.24 1.97 -6.81
C VAL A 120 -22.98 0.47 -6.78
N GLY A 121 -22.36 0.05 -5.68
CA GLY A 121 -22.07 -1.34 -5.40
C GLY A 121 -22.93 -1.91 -4.27
N LEU A 122 -23.09 -3.22 -4.27
CA LEU A 122 -23.63 -3.99 -3.15
C LEU A 122 -22.60 -5.08 -2.78
N MET A 123 -22.17 -5.13 -1.52
CA MET A 123 -21.45 -6.28 -0.98
C MET A 123 -22.42 -7.09 -0.14
N VAL A 124 -22.92 -8.20 -0.70
CA VAL A 124 -24.00 -8.99 -0.10
C VAL A 124 -23.54 -10.42 0.09
N GLY A 125 -23.67 -10.89 1.33
CA GLY A 125 -23.28 -12.24 1.68
C GLY A 125 -23.65 -12.60 3.11
N ILE A 126 -23.01 -13.65 3.63
CA ILE A 126 -23.17 -14.05 5.02
C ILE A 126 -22.18 -13.33 5.93
N GLY A 127 -22.52 -13.23 7.20
CA GLY A 127 -21.67 -12.69 8.25
C GLY A 127 -21.96 -13.35 9.60
N ALA A 128 -21.09 -13.08 10.57
CA ALA A 128 -21.27 -13.56 11.93
C ALA A 128 -21.89 -12.47 12.81
N GLY A 129 -23.01 -12.77 13.45
CA GLY A 129 -23.72 -11.83 14.32
C GLY A 129 -23.06 -11.70 15.69
N ILE A 130 -23.12 -10.51 16.26
CA ILE A 130 -22.65 -10.22 17.61
C ILE A 130 -23.87 -9.78 18.45
N PRO A 131 -24.56 -10.73 19.09
CA PRO A 131 -25.70 -10.37 19.91
C PRO A 131 -25.27 -9.60 21.18
N HIS A 132 -26.19 -8.82 21.73
CA HIS A 132 -26.01 -8.11 23.00
C HIS A 132 -27.19 -8.37 23.92
N TYR A 133 -26.90 -8.94 25.08
CA TYR A 133 -27.85 -9.01 26.19
C TYR A 133 -27.14 -8.38 27.38
N ASP A 134 -27.55 -7.16 27.72
CA ASP A 134 -27.18 -6.43 28.93
C ASP A 134 -28.46 -5.77 29.48
N ASP A 135 -28.50 -5.52 30.78
CA ASP A 135 -29.69 -5.10 31.53
C ASP A 135 -30.27 -3.75 31.05
N ASN A 136 -29.48 -2.95 30.33
CA ASN A 136 -29.86 -1.61 29.85
C ASN A 136 -30.09 -1.50 28.33
N GLU A 137 -29.51 -2.38 27.51
CA GLU A 137 -29.67 -2.40 26.05
C GLU A 137 -29.60 -3.84 25.55
N THR A 138 -30.73 -4.35 25.05
CA THR A 138 -30.80 -5.67 24.40
C THR A 138 -30.83 -5.50 22.89
N ARG A 139 -29.89 -6.16 22.21
CA ARG A 139 -29.85 -6.31 20.76
C ARG A 139 -29.78 -7.79 20.41
N ASP A 140 -30.96 -8.36 20.23
CA ASP A 140 -31.15 -9.78 20.00
C ASP A 140 -30.99 -10.15 18.52
N ILE A 141 -29.74 -10.26 18.08
CA ILE A 141 -29.40 -10.68 16.71
C ILE A 141 -29.51 -12.21 16.60
N ARG A 142 -30.33 -12.68 15.65
CA ARG A 142 -30.63 -14.10 15.44
C ARG A 142 -30.07 -14.66 14.13
N LEU A 143 -29.89 -15.97 14.07
CA LEU A 143 -29.50 -16.60 12.80
C LEU A 143 -30.62 -16.41 11.77
N GLY A 144 -30.22 -16.02 10.55
CA GLY A 144 -31.15 -15.62 9.48
C GLY A 144 -31.49 -14.13 9.45
N ASP A 145 -31.27 -13.36 10.52
CA ASP A 145 -31.40 -11.90 10.49
C ASP A 145 -30.43 -11.27 9.50
N VAL A 146 -30.64 -9.99 9.19
CA VAL A 146 -29.78 -9.21 8.31
C VAL A 146 -29.18 -8.04 9.06
N VAL A 147 -27.88 -7.81 8.92
CA VAL A 147 -27.20 -6.60 9.36
C VAL A 147 -26.84 -5.76 8.14
N ILE A 148 -27.18 -4.47 8.17
CA ILE A 148 -26.76 -3.48 7.18
C ILE A 148 -25.72 -2.56 7.82
N GLY A 149 -24.57 -2.42 7.15
CA GLY A 149 -23.51 -1.49 7.54
C GLY A 149 -23.98 -0.04 7.45
N SER A 150 -24.40 0.51 8.59
CA SER A 150 -24.93 1.88 8.70
C SER A 150 -24.76 2.38 10.12
N ASP A 151 -24.09 3.52 10.28
CA ASP A 151 -23.85 4.13 11.58
C ASP A 151 -23.82 5.67 11.47
N ARG A 152 -24.21 6.37 12.55
CA ARG A 152 -24.28 7.84 12.59
C ARG A 152 -22.89 8.48 12.60
N GLY A 153 -21.91 7.83 13.22
CA GLY A 153 -20.56 8.37 13.44
C GLY A 153 -19.53 7.94 12.39
N SER A 154 -19.73 6.80 11.73
CA SER A 154 -18.74 6.16 10.86
C SER A 154 -19.26 5.89 9.43
N SER A 155 -18.56 5.04 8.69
CA SER A 155 -19.01 4.45 7.42
C SER A 155 -20.05 3.33 7.60
N GLY A 156 -20.27 2.88 8.84
CA GLY A 156 -20.99 1.63 9.13
C GLY A 156 -20.11 0.39 8.98
N VAL A 157 -18.83 0.54 8.61
CA VAL A 157 -17.87 -0.57 8.47
C VAL A 157 -16.50 -0.18 9.03
N VAL A 158 -15.86 -1.08 9.77
CA VAL A 158 -14.55 -0.82 10.41
C VAL A 158 -13.59 -1.97 10.20
N VAL A 159 -12.34 -1.67 9.82
CA VAL A 159 -11.29 -2.70 9.70
C VAL A 159 -10.71 -2.99 11.08
N TYR A 160 -11.12 -4.07 11.73
CA TYR A 160 -10.82 -4.26 13.16
C TYR A 160 -9.37 -4.70 13.44
N ASP A 161 -8.69 -5.28 12.45
CA ASP A 161 -7.34 -5.85 12.58
C ASP A 161 -6.24 -5.02 11.90
N PHE A 162 -6.58 -3.84 11.34
CA PHE A 162 -5.62 -2.93 10.71
C PHE A 162 -5.39 -1.66 11.55
N GLY A 163 -4.16 -1.49 12.06
CA GLY A 163 -3.86 -0.45 13.02
C GLY A 163 -2.47 -0.53 13.63
N LYS A 164 -2.15 0.38 14.55
CA LYS A 164 -0.89 0.42 15.28
C LYS A 164 -1.07 -0.19 16.66
N ARG A 165 -0.13 -1.03 17.09
CA ARG A 165 0.00 -1.41 18.51
C ARG A 165 0.87 -0.39 19.22
N LEU A 166 0.36 0.21 20.29
CA LEU A 166 1.06 1.19 21.11
C LEU A 166 1.89 0.50 22.20
N PRO A 167 2.87 1.19 22.83
CA PRO A 167 3.73 0.60 23.86
C PRO A 167 2.98 0.06 25.09
N ASP A 168 1.79 0.59 25.38
CA ASP A 168 0.90 0.13 26.46
C ASP A 168 0.10 -1.14 26.08
N GLY A 169 0.31 -1.68 24.88
CA GLY A 169 -0.41 -2.83 24.34
C GLY A 169 -1.79 -2.49 23.76
N SER A 170 -2.22 -1.23 23.83
CA SER A 170 -3.43 -0.79 23.15
C SER A 170 -3.22 -0.79 21.63
N PHE A 171 -4.32 -0.76 20.90
CA PHE A 171 -4.33 -0.78 19.44
C PHE A 171 -5.21 0.36 18.93
N GLU A 172 -4.60 1.15 18.07
CA GLU A 172 -5.17 2.35 17.46
C GLU A 172 -5.55 2.00 16.02
N ASN A 173 -6.82 2.20 15.68
CA ASN A 173 -7.28 2.02 14.31
C ASN A 173 -6.84 3.21 13.45
N ILE A 174 -6.15 2.94 12.34
CA ILE A 174 -5.59 3.98 11.47
C ILE A 174 -6.21 4.01 10.07
N TYR A 175 -7.24 3.20 9.84
CA TYR A 175 -7.81 3.01 8.50
C TYR A 175 -9.31 3.32 8.49
N ALA A 176 -9.67 4.39 7.80
CA ALA A 176 -11.05 4.80 7.61
C ALA A 176 -11.57 4.28 6.26
N LEU A 177 -12.79 3.75 6.30
CA LEU A 177 -13.55 3.37 5.11
C LEU A 177 -14.53 4.47 4.76
N ASP A 178 -14.82 4.64 3.47
CA ASP A 178 -15.81 5.61 2.98
C ASP A 178 -17.24 5.24 3.37
N ARG A 179 -18.12 6.24 3.39
CA ARG A 179 -19.54 6.02 3.59
C ARG A 179 -20.19 5.47 2.32
N PRO A 180 -21.24 4.63 2.44
CA PRO A 180 -22.03 4.23 1.28
C PRO A 180 -22.56 5.45 0.49
N PRO A 181 -22.74 5.33 -0.84
CA PRO A 181 -23.35 6.34 -1.69
C PRO A 181 -24.56 7.01 -1.05
N ARG A 182 -24.69 8.33 -1.26
CA ARG A 182 -25.79 9.11 -0.66
C ARG A 182 -27.15 8.54 -1.06
N THR A 183 -27.27 8.11 -2.32
CA THR A 183 -28.48 7.49 -2.85
C THR A 183 -28.90 6.25 -2.05
N LEU A 184 -27.95 5.36 -1.70
CA LEU A 184 -28.24 4.19 -0.87
C LEU A 184 -28.61 4.58 0.56
N ARG A 185 -27.94 5.56 1.17
CA ARG A 185 -28.25 6.03 2.53
C ARG A 185 -29.63 6.69 2.62
N THR A 186 -30.04 7.44 1.59
CA THR A 186 -31.39 8.02 1.55
C THR A 186 -32.46 6.95 1.32
N ALA A 187 -32.18 5.93 0.48
CA ALA A 187 -33.06 4.78 0.32
C ALA A 187 -33.23 3.99 1.63
N LEU A 188 -32.14 3.78 2.38
CA LEU A 188 -32.18 3.15 3.71
C LEU A 188 -33.08 3.90 4.69
N ALA A 189 -32.93 5.22 4.80
CA ALA A 189 -33.76 6.02 5.71
C ALA A 189 -35.26 5.90 5.37
N LYS A 190 -35.60 5.83 4.08
CA LYS A 190 -36.98 5.61 3.62
C LYS A 190 -37.46 4.18 3.94
N MET A 191 -36.62 3.17 3.74
CA MET A 191 -36.91 1.79 4.05
C MET A 191 -37.15 1.59 5.55
N GLU A 192 -36.27 2.14 6.40
CA GLU A 192 -36.39 2.10 7.86
C GLU A 192 -37.68 2.78 8.34
N ALA A 193 -38.06 3.92 7.74
CA ALA A 193 -39.32 4.59 8.02
C ALA A 193 -40.55 3.76 7.60
N GLU A 194 -40.49 3.10 6.45
CA GLU A 194 -41.57 2.20 5.99
C GLU A 194 -41.77 1.04 6.98
N HIS A 195 -40.66 0.48 7.48
CA HIS A 195 -40.67 -0.64 8.44
C HIS A 195 -41.21 -0.27 9.82
N GLN A 196 -41.39 1.02 10.14
CA GLN A 196 -42.15 1.45 11.32
C GLN A 196 -43.66 1.22 11.19
N THR A 197 -44.15 1.02 9.96
CA THR A 197 -45.60 0.94 9.66
C THR A 197 -46.00 -0.33 8.93
N ARG A 198 -45.05 -1.07 8.37
CA ARG A 198 -45.26 -2.28 7.58
C ARG A 198 -44.14 -3.29 7.82
N GLU A 199 -44.44 -4.57 7.65
CA GLU A 199 -43.43 -5.62 7.69
C GLU A 199 -42.46 -5.51 6.51
N ASN A 200 -41.24 -6.02 6.70
CA ASN A 200 -40.28 -6.17 5.61
C ASN A 200 -40.71 -7.26 4.62
N LYS A 201 -40.14 -7.25 3.42
CA LYS A 201 -40.51 -8.16 2.32
C LYS A 201 -39.56 -9.34 2.17
N ILE A 202 -38.64 -9.56 3.10
CA ILE A 202 -37.62 -10.62 3.01
C ILE A 202 -38.27 -11.98 2.78
N CYS A 203 -39.24 -12.37 3.62
CA CYS A 203 -39.96 -13.63 3.50
C CYS A 203 -40.70 -13.76 2.15
N GLN A 204 -41.30 -12.67 1.66
CA GLN A 204 -42.03 -12.65 0.39
C GLN A 204 -41.09 -12.91 -0.79
N TYR A 205 -39.92 -12.27 -0.80
CA TYR A 205 -38.91 -12.46 -1.84
C TYR A 205 -38.27 -13.84 -1.78
N ILE A 206 -37.99 -14.38 -0.59
CA ILE A 206 -37.50 -15.76 -0.43
C ILE A 206 -38.53 -16.75 -0.96
N ASN A 207 -39.81 -16.62 -0.61
CA ASN A 207 -40.85 -17.52 -1.12
C ASN A 207 -40.95 -17.44 -2.64
N SER A 208 -40.93 -16.23 -3.21
CA SER A 208 -40.93 -16.03 -4.67
C SER A 208 -39.73 -16.69 -5.35
N MET A 209 -38.53 -16.56 -4.76
CA MET A 209 -37.31 -17.25 -5.22
C MET A 209 -37.47 -18.76 -5.17
N LEU A 210 -38.00 -19.30 -4.07
CA LEU A 210 -38.18 -20.75 -3.90
C LEU A 210 -39.28 -21.32 -4.79
N ASP A 211 -40.23 -20.51 -5.23
CA ASP A 211 -41.24 -20.91 -6.21
C ASP A 211 -40.67 -20.85 -7.63
N LYS A 212 -39.83 -19.85 -7.94
CA LYS A 212 -39.08 -19.73 -9.20
C LYS A 212 -38.02 -20.83 -9.37
N TYR A 213 -37.33 -21.19 -8.28
CA TYR A 213 -36.28 -22.22 -8.25
C TYR A 213 -36.53 -23.26 -7.14
N PRO A 214 -37.47 -24.20 -7.32
CA PRO A 214 -37.85 -25.18 -6.28
C PRO A 214 -36.69 -26.00 -5.73
N TYR A 215 -35.65 -26.26 -6.54
CA TYR A 215 -34.46 -27.00 -6.11
C TYR A 215 -33.66 -26.29 -4.99
N MET A 216 -33.77 -24.97 -4.86
CA MET A 216 -33.14 -24.21 -3.78
C MET A 216 -33.68 -24.62 -2.40
N ARG A 217 -34.92 -25.11 -2.30
CA ARG A 217 -35.47 -25.70 -1.06
C ARG A 217 -34.61 -26.88 -0.59
N LYS A 218 -34.21 -27.77 -1.51
CA LYS A 218 -33.33 -28.92 -1.22
C LYS A 218 -31.89 -28.50 -0.86
N LYS A 219 -31.48 -27.30 -1.24
CA LYS A 219 -30.16 -26.73 -0.93
C LYS A 219 -30.14 -25.89 0.35
N GLY A 220 -31.24 -25.87 1.11
CA GLY A 220 -31.31 -25.21 2.42
C GLY A 220 -31.57 -23.70 2.37
N PHE A 221 -32.06 -23.18 1.26
CA PHE A 221 -32.44 -21.76 1.15
C PHE A 221 -33.81 -21.45 1.79
N ALA A 222 -34.54 -22.45 2.27
CA ALA A 222 -35.74 -22.27 3.08
C ALA A 222 -35.39 -22.09 4.56
N TYR A 223 -36.27 -21.44 5.31
CA TYR A 223 -36.08 -21.23 6.75
C TYR A 223 -35.82 -22.56 7.49
N PRO A 224 -34.68 -22.72 8.19
CA PRO A 224 -34.36 -23.99 8.87
C PRO A 224 -35.26 -24.32 10.05
N GLY A 225 -35.92 -23.32 10.65
CA GLY A 225 -36.72 -23.46 11.87
C GLY A 225 -36.03 -22.90 13.11
N SER A 226 -36.80 -22.34 14.04
CA SER A 226 -36.30 -21.63 15.22
C SER A 226 -35.51 -22.52 16.19
N SER A 227 -35.79 -23.83 16.23
CA SER A 227 -35.07 -24.79 17.08
C SER A 227 -33.58 -24.93 16.74
N TYR A 228 -33.18 -24.50 15.54
CA TYR A 228 -31.79 -24.53 15.06
C TYR A 228 -31.05 -23.22 15.29
N ASP A 229 -31.72 -22.19 15.79
CA ASP A 229 -31.08 -20.96 16.25
C ASP A 229 -30.68 -21.13 17.72
N GLN A 230 -29.43 -21.53 17.94
CA GLN A 230 -28.90 -21.87 19.26
C GLN A 230 -27.73 -20.96 19.61
N LEU A 231 -27.96 -20.06 20.57
CA LEU A 231 -26.93 -19.25 21.18
C LEU A 231 -26.49 -19.86 22.52
N PHE A 232 -25.19 -19.99 22.72
CA PHE A 232 -24.58 -20.54 23.93
C PHE A 232 -23.80 -19.47 24.68
N TRP A 233 -23.63 -19.66 26.00
CA TRP A 233 -22.77 -18.82 26.82
C TRP A 233 -21.32 -18.79 26.32
N ASP A 234 -20.66 -17.64 26.45
CA ASP A 234 -19.33 -17.40 25.86
C ASP A 234 -18.21 -18.29 26.44
N ASN A 235 -18.39 -18.77 27.67
CA ASN A 235 -17.47 -19.69 28.33
C ASN A 235 -17.71 -21.16 27.96
N TYR A 236 -18.83 -21.49 27.32
CA TYR A 236 -19.14 -22.84 26.88
C TYR A 236 -18.48 -23.13 25.52
N ARG A 237 -17.70 -24.20 25.46
CA ARG A 237 -17.01 -24.65 24.24
C ARG A 237 -17.77 -25.78 23.57
N HIS A 238 -17.82 -25.72 22.24
CA HIS A 238 -18.39 -26.77 21.41
C HIS A 238 -17.76 -28.14 21.73
N THR A 239 -18.58 -29.17 21.91
CA THR A 239 -18.15 -30.51 22.34
C THR A 239 -17.61 -31.39 21.20
N GLY A 240 -17.62 -30.87 19.98
CA GLY A 240 -17.13 -31.57 18.78
C GLY A 240 -18.26 -31.99 17.84
N GLY A 241 -17.89 -32.49 16.65
CA GLY A 241 -18.84 -32.82 15.58
C GLY A 241 -19.26 -31.62 14.73
N ARG A 242 -20.09 -31.86 13.72
CA ARG A 242 -20.48 -30.86 12.69
C ARG A 242 -21.66 -29.97 13.08
N SER A 243 -22.34 -30.25 14.19
CA SER A 243 -23.54 -29.53 14.65
C SER A 243 -23.59 -29.48 16.18
N CYS A 244 -24.46 -28.62 16.73
CA CYS A 244 -24.65 -28.48 18.18
C CYS A 244 -25.58 -29.53 18.81
N ALA A 245 -25.88 -30.63 18.11
CA ALA A 245 -26.75 -31.69 18.63
C ALA A 245 -26.19 -32.38 19.89
N GLY A 246 -24.86 -32.41 20.04
CA GLY A 246 -24.16 -32.94 21.22
C GLY A 246 -23.80 -31.89 22.28
N CYS A 247 -24.22 -30.63 22.10
CA CYS A 247 -24.00 -29.58 23.09
C CYS A 247 -25.07 -29.64 24.19
N ASP A 248 -24.67 -29.28 25.41
CA ASP A 248 -25.53 -29.23 26.58
C ASP A 248 -26.61 -28.15 26.42
N PRO A 249 -27.91 -28.52 26.38
CA PRO A 249 -29.00 -27.56 26.28
C PRO A 249 -29.05 -26.56 27.44
N ALA A 250 -28.55 -26.92 28.62
CA ALA A 250 -28.51 -26.01 29.78
C ALA A 250 -27.52 -24.85 29.62
N GLN A 251 -26.59 -24.96 28.66
CA GLN A 251 -25.61 -23.91 28.34
C GLN A 251 -26.12 -22.94 27.27
N ARG A 252 -27.38 -23.09 26.82
CA ARG A 252 -28.02 -22.19 25.87
C ARG A 252 -28.52 -20.95 26.59
N ILE A 253 -28.35 -19.80 25.98
CA ILE A 253 -28.94 -18.54 26.42
C ILE A 253 -30.44 -18.61 26.10
N HIS A 254 -31.28 -18.46 27.13
CA HIS A 254 -32.72 -18.34 26.94
C HIS A 254 -33.05 -16.98 26.35
N ARG A 255 -33.87 -16.97 25.30
CA ARG A 255 -34.32 -15.78 24.57
C ARG A 255 -35.83 -15.84 24.43
N GLU A 256 -36.50 -14.71 24.57
CA GLU A 256 -37.96 -14.62 24.41
C GLU A 256 -38.38 -15.03 23.00
N ASP A 257 -39.60 -15.53 22.82
CA ASP A 257 -40.10 -15.83 21.48
C ASP A 257 -40.38 -14.53 20.73
N ARG A 258 -39.99 -14.47 19.45
CA ARG A 258 -40.37 -13.36 18.57
C ARG A 258 -41.85 -13.47 18.21
N PHE A 259 -42.43 -12.33 17.86
CA PHE A 259 -43.82 -12.25 17.39
C PHE A 259 -44.07 -13.16 16.18
N ASP A 260 -43.10 -13.24 15.26
CA ASP A 260 -43.14 -14.13 14.10
C ASP A 260 -41.77 -14.76 13.79
N THR A 261 -41.66 -15.41 12.64
CA THR A 261 -40.42 -16.04 12.16
C THR A 261 -39.69 -15.21 11.11
N SER A 262 -40.14 -13.97 10.87
CA SER A 262 -39.57 -13.10 9.86
C SER A 262 -38.17 -12.63 10.30
N PRO A 263 -37.18 -12.63 9.39
CA PRO A 263 -35.88 -12.04 9.68
C PRO A 263 -36.00 -10.56 10.04
N GLU A 264 -35.27 -10.13 11.07
CA GLU A 264 -35.15 -8.73 11.44
C GLU A 264 -33.96 -8.07 10.73
N ILE A 265 -34.09 -6.76 10.46
CA ILE A 265 -33.02 -5.95 9.88
C ILE A 265 -32.41 -5.09 10.97
N HIS A 266 -31.12 -5.28 11.21
CA HIS A 266 -30.33 -4.53 12.19
C HIS A 266 -29.42 -3.54 11.48
N TYR A 267 -29.42 -2.29 11.93
CA TYR A 267 -28.53 -1.25 11.41
C TYR A 267 -27.39 -1.01 12.40
N GLY A 268 -26.14 -1.13 11.94
CA GLY A 268 -25.00 -0.89 12.81
C GLY A 268 -23.65 -1.15 12.15
N ILE A 269 -22.62 -1.18 12.99
CA ILE A 269 -21.23 -1.34 12.54
C ILE A 269 -20.94 -2.80 12.18
N VAL A 270 -20.44 -3.00 10.96
CA VAL A 270 -19.89 -4.27 10.48
C VAL A 270 -18.36 -4.22 10.62
N ALA A 271 -17.78 -5.17 11.36
CA ALA A 271 -16.34 -5.30 11.52
C ALA A 271 -15.76 -6.20 10.41
N THR A 272 -14.84 -5.67 9.62
CA THR A 272 -14.16 -6.37 8.53
C THR A 272 -12.73 -6.73 8.94
N GLY A 273 -12.25 -7.92 8.58
CA GLY A 273 -10.88 -8.34 8.87
C GLY A 273 -10.48 -9.60 8.09
N SER A 274 -9.23 -10.00 8.19
CA SER A 274 -8.66 -11.07 7.34
C SER A 274 -8.81 -12.47 7.92
N ALA A 275 -9.40 -12.63 9.11
CA ALA A 275 -9.48 -13.91 9.81
C ALA A 275 -10.90 -14.27 10.21
N VAL A 276 -11.28 -15.55 10.01
CA VAL A 276 -12.54 -16.10 10.52
C VAL A 276 -12.49 -16.16 12.05
N VAL A 277 -13.39 -15.44 12.72
CA VAL A 277 -13.48 -15.45 14.18
C VAL A 277 -14.35 -16.62 14.65
N LYS A 278 -13.76 -17.59 15.36
CA LYS A 278 -14.45 -18.71 16.05
C LYS A 278 -14.20 -18.69 17.56
N HIS A 279 -14.02 -17.50 18.13
CA HIS A 279 -13.54 -17.32 19.50
C HIS A 279 -14.32 -16.21 20.20
N ALA A 280 -15.22 -16.60 21.11
CA ALA A 280 -16.14 -15.67 21.79
C ALA A 280 -15.43 -14.51 22.51
N PRO A 281 -14.28 -14.70 23.22
CA PRO A 281 -13.54 -13.57 23.80
C PRO A 281 -13.01 -12.59 22.76
N THR A 282 -12.54 -13.06 21.59
CA THR A 282 -12.09 -12.17 20.51
C THR A 282 -13.26 -11.39 19.94
N ARG A 283 -14.41 -12.04 19.73
CA ARG A 283 -15.66 -11.37 19.32
C ARG A 283 -16.07 -10.29 20.33
N ALA A 284 -16.02 -10.59 21.62
CA ALA A 284 -16.34 -9.63 22.68
C ALA A 284 -15.39 -8.42 22.69
N GLN A 285 -14.09 -8.64 22.46
CA GLN A 285 -13.10 -7.56 22.32
C GLN A 285 -13.40 -6.67 21.09
N ILE A 286 -13.72 -7.27 19.94
CA ILE A 286 -14.08 -6.53 18.72
C ILE A 286 -15.32 -5.67 18.97
N LYS A 287 -16.35 -6.25 19.60
CA LYS A 287 -17.56 -5.53 20.01
C LYS A 287 -17.24 -4.35 20.92
N GLN A 288 -16.52 -4.59 22.02
CA GLN A 288 -16.20 -3.56 23.00
C GLN A 288 -15.39 -2.42 22.39
N ARG A 289 -14.44 -2.73 21.51
CA ARG A 289 -13.55 -1.75 20.89
C ARG A 289 -14.24 -0.92 19.83
N HIS A 290 -15.12 -1.53 19.04
CA HIS A 290 -15.62 -0.94 17.80
C HIS A 290 -17.14 -0.72 17.77
N GLY A 291 -17.88 -1.15 18.80
CA GLY A 291 -19.35 -1.15 18.75
C GLY A 291 -19.92 -2.05 17.64
N ALA A 292 -19.13 -3.01 17.15
CA ALA A 292 -19.51 -3.86 16.05
C ALA A 292 -20.65 -4.82 16.43
N ILE A 293 -21.56 -5.07 15.48
CA ILE A 293 -22.68 -6.00 15.63
C ILE A 293 -22.62 -7.18 14.64
N CYS A 294 -21.71 -7.12 13.68
CA CYS A 294 -21.51 -8.17 12.68
C CYS A 294 -20.02 -8.26 12.32
N LEU A 295 -19.54 -9.45 11.94
CA LEU A 295 -18.22 -9.65 11.34
C LEU A 295 -18.32 -10.23 9.92
N GLU A 296 -17.44 -9.78 9.04
CA GLU A 296 -17.21 -10.31 7.67
C GLU A 296 -15.75 -10.05 7.23
N MET A 297 -15.37 -10.41 6.00
CA MET A 297 -13.95 -10.46 5.60
C MET A 297 -13.57 -9.72 4.32
N GLU A 298 -14.51 -9.16 3.57
CA GLU A 298 -14.24 -8.64 2.22
C GLU A 298 -14.31 -7.12 2.12
N ALA A 299 -15.15 -6.45 2.92
CA ALA A 299 -15.51 -5.06 2.70
C ALA A 299 -14.32 -4.08 2.73
N ALA A 300 -13.25 -4.41 3.46
CA ALA A 300 -12.03 -3.59 3.54
C ALA A 300 -11.42 -3.28 2.16
N GLY A 301 -11.51 -4.23 1.22
CA GLY A 301 -10.93 -4.08 -0.12
C GLY A 301 -11.84 -3.35 -1.12
N LEU A 302 -13.12 -3.20 -0.78
CA LEU A 302 -14.14 -2.70 -1.71
C LEU A 302 -14.46 -1.23 -1.49
N ILE A 303 -14.86 -0.85 -0.28
CA ILE A 303 -15.64 0.38 -0.04
C ILE A 303 -15.00 1.66 -0.60
N ASN A 304 -13.68 1.80 -0.50
CA ASN A 304 -12.95 3.01 -0.93
C ASN A 304 -12.79 3.13 -2.46
N ASN A 305 -12.95 2.02 -3.19
CA ASN A 305 -12.68 1.92 -4.62
C ASN A 305 -13.93 1.51 -5.42
N PHE A 306 -14.89 0.89 -4.74
CA PHE A 306 -16.15 0.40 -5.24
C PHE A 306 -17.23 0.89 -4.28
N PRO A 307 -17.90 2.01 -4.60
CA PRO A 307 -18.75 2.72 -3.64
C PRO A 307 -19.99 1.90 -3.34
N CYS A 308 -19.94 1.13 -2.26
CA CYS A 308 -20.93 0.10 -1.96
C CYS A 308 -21.52 0.19 -0.55
N ILE A 309 -22.64 -0.50 -0.36
CA ILE A 309 -23.18 -0.82 0.97
C ILE A 309 -22.95 -2.29 1.30
N VAL A 310 -22.71 -2.60 2.58
CA VAL A 310 -22.51 -3.95 3.08
C VAL A 310 -23.79 -4.47 3.71
N ILE A 311 -24.26 -5.64 3.25
CA ILE A 311 -25.48 -6.31 3.73
C ILE A 311 -25.13 -7.76 4.06
N ARG A 312 -25.27 -8.15 5.33
CA ARG A 312 -24.85 -9.46 5.82
C ARG A 312 -25.99 -10.22 6.45
N GLY A 313 -26.31 -11.39 5.91
CA GLY A 313 -27.20 -12.34 6.55
C GLY A 313 -26.46 -13.11 7.63
N ILE A 314 -27.05 -13.24 8.81
CA ILE A 314 -26.38 -13.80 9.97
C ILE A 314 -26.38 -15.33 9.90
N SER A 315 -25.20 -15.91 9.72
CA SER A 315 -25.02 -17.36 9.57
C SER A 315 -24.49 -18.06 10.83
N ASP A 316 -23.83 -17.32 11.72
CA ASP A 316 -23.27 -17.82 12.97
C ASP A 316 -23.01 -16.68 13.96
N TYR A 317 -22.41 -17.01 15.12
CA TYR A 317 -22.17 -16.07 16.22
C TYR A 317 -20.69 -15.83 16.54
N ALA A 318 -19.77 -16.09 15.60
CA ALA A 318 -18.33 -15.90 15.75
C ALA A 318 -17.73 -16.59 17.01
N ASN A 319 -18.25 -17.78 17.33
CA ASN A 319 -17.82 -18.58 18.47
C ASN A 319 -17.52 -20.03 18.04
N SER A 320 -17.18 -20.87 19.01
CA SER A 320 -16.80 -22.27 18.74
C SER A 320 -17.92 -23.15 18.14
N HIS A 321 -19.17 -22.69 18.18
CA HIS A 321 -20.35 -23.39 17.68
C HIS A 321 -20.67 -23.09 16.21
N LYS A 322 -19.88 -22.24 15.54
CA LYS A 322 -20.02 -21.91 14.12
C LYS A 322 -20.09 -23.19 13.27
N ASN A 323 -21.15 -23.29 12.47
CA ASN A 323 -21.40 -24.38 11.53
C ASN A 323 -22.13 -23.83 10.29
N ASP A 324 -22.25 -24.66 9.25
CA ASP A 324 -22.70 -24.20 7.93
C ASP A 324 -24.23 -24.35 7.72
N GLN A 325 -24.99 -24.75 8.75
CA GLN A 325 -26.42 -25.06 8.62
C GLN A 325 -27.24 -23.86 8.12
N TRP A 326 -26.87 -22.65 8.54
CA TRP A 326 -27.60 -21.43 8.23
C TRP A 326 -27.08 -20.69 7.00
N HIS A 327 -25.96 -21.13 6.40
CA HIS A 327 -25.28 -20.41 5.32
C HIS A 327 -26.22 -20.10 4.13
N SER A 328 -26.96 -21.10 3.62
CA SER A 328 -27.87 -20.92 2.48
C SER A 328 -29.03 -19.97 2.80
N TYR A 329 -29.69 -20.14 3.96
CA TYR A 329 -30.81 -19.28 4.34
C TYR A 329 -30.35 -17.85 4.62
N ALA A 330 -29.25 -17.67 5.35
CA ALA A 330 -28.65 -16.36 5.62
C ALA A 330 -28.25 -15.63 4.32
N ALA A 331 -27.69 -16.35 3.34
CA ALA A 331 -27.42 -15.77 2.03
C ALA A 331 -28.72 -15.29 1.33
N ALA A 332 -29.81 -16.07 1.42
CA ALA A 332 -31.11 -15.68 0.88
C ALA A 332 -31.72 -14.47 1.58
N THR A 333 -31.63 -14.38 2.91
CA THR A 333 -32.16 -13.23 3.66
C THR A 333 -31.39 -11.96 3.35
N ALA A 334 -30.06 -12.03 3.26
CA ALA A 334 -29.22 -10.91 2.81
C ALA A 334 -29.58 -10.45 1.39
N ALA A 335 -29.68 -11.39 0.44
CA ALA A 335 -30.00 -11.08 -0.94
C ALA A 335 -31.42 -10.49 -1.10
N ALA A 336 -32.40 -11.02 -0.36
CA ALA A 336 -33.76 -10.50 -0.34
C ALA A 336 -33.83 -9.09 0.25
N CYS A 337 -33.08 -8.82 1.32
CA CYS A 337 -32.95 -7.49 1.90
C CYS A 337 -32.31 -6.49 0.91
N ALA A 338 -31.27 -6.91 0.18
CA ALA A 338 -30.67 -6.10 -0.87
C ALA A 338 -31.67 -5.78 -2.00
N LYS A 339 -32.48 -6.76 -2.44
CA LYS A 339 -33.57 -6.54 -3.40
C LYS A 339 -34.59 -5.52 -2.88
N GLU A 340 -34.97 -5.64 -1.61
CA GLU A 340 -35.89 -4.71 -0.96
C GLU A 340 -35.34 -3.29 -0.94
N LEU A 341 -34.09 -3.11 -0.52
CA LEU A 341 -33.41 -1.81 -0.50
C LEU A 341 -33.41 -1.15 -1.88
N LEU A 342 -33.12 -1.91 -2.93
CA LEU A 342 -33.16 -1.38 -4.30
C LEU A 342 -34.55 -0.86 -4.68
N GLY A 343 -35.63 -1.46 -4.15
CA GLY A 343 -37.01 -0.97 -4.35
C GLY A 343 -37.28 0.43 -3.77
N PHE A 344 -36.42 0.92 -2.87
CA PHE A 344 -36.49 2.28 -2.32
C PHE A 344 -35.58 3.29 -3.04
N VAL A 345 -34.64 2.81 -3.86
CA VAL A 345 -33.74 3.66 -4.63
C VAL A 345 -34.51 4.40 -5.73
N GLN A 346 -34.23 5.70 -5.88
CA GLN A 346 -34.83 6.50 -6.96
C GLN A 346 -33.93 6.45 -8.21
N PRO A 347 -34.44 6.10 -9.40
CA PRO A 347 -33.65 6.02 -10.63
C PRO A 347 -32.88 7.32 -10.93
N THR A 348 -33.54 8.48 -10.80
CA THR A 348 -32.93 9.79 -11.04
C THR A 348 -31.81 10.13 -10.06
N ALA A 349 -31.88 9.63 -8.81
CA ALA A 349 -30.82 9.80 -7.83
C ALA A 349 -29.61 8.91 -8.17
N LEU A 350 -29.86 7.67 -8.62
CA LEU A 350 -28.81 6.76 -9.06
C LEU A 350 -28.06 7.31 -10.28
N ASP A 351 -28.78 7.85 -11.26
CA ASP A 351 -28.17 8.45 -12.46
C ASP A 351 -27.28 9.67 -12.13
N ALA A 352 -27.57 10.37 -11.04
CA ALA A 352 -26.81 11.52 -10.56
C ALA A 352 -25.54 11.13 -9.77
N GLU A 353 -25.42 9.88 -9.31
CA GLU A 353 -24.19 9.41 -8.67
C GLU A 353 -23.05 9.34 -9.71
N ARG A 354 -21.81 9.58 -9.27
CA ARG A 354 -20.64 9.46 -10.16
C ARG A 354 -20.43 7.99 -10.55
N LYS A 355 -19.88 7.75 -11.74
CA LYS A 355 -19.46 6.39 -12.11
C LYS A 355 -18.33 5.97 -11.19
N ALA A 356 -18.39 4.75 -10.68
CA ALA A 356 -17.34 4.20 -9.83
C ALA A 356 -15.99 4.13 -10.59
N LYS A 357 -16.02 3.84 -11.90
CA LYS A 357 -14.85 3.88 -12.77
C LYS A 357 -14.18 5.26 -12.83
N ASP A 358 -14.96 6.34 -12.89
CA ASP A 358 -14.41 7.70 -12.93
C ASP A 358 -13.72 8.05 -11.61
N VAL A 359 -14.28 7.62 -10.48
CA VAL A 359 -13.68 7.81 -9.14
C VAL A 359 -12.33 7.08 -9.06
N LEU A 360 -12.26 5.83 -9.52
CA LEU A 360 -11.01 5.07 -9.60
C LEU A 360 -9.95 5.75 -10.48
N GLN A 361 -10.34 6.24 -11.66
CA GLN A 361 -9.42 6.92 -12.57
C GLN A 361 -8.88 8.23 -11.99
N ILE A 362 -9.71 8.98 -11.27
CA ILE A 362 -9.28 10.19 -10.56
C ILE A 362 -8.24 9.84 -9.50
N LEU A 363 -8.48 8.80 -8.69
CA LEU A 363 -7.55 8.37 -7.65
C LEU A 363 -6.19 7.95 -8.24
N ASN A 364 -6.19 7.16 -9.31
CA ASN A 364 -4.96 6.74 -9.97
C ASN A 364 -4.17 7.94 -10.52
N LYS A 365 -4.86 8.88 -11.17
CA LYS A 365 -4.22 10.10 -11.69
C LYS A 365 -3.60 10.96 -10.59
N VAL A 366 -4.28 11.11 -9.46
CA VAL A 366 -3.75 11.86 -8.30
C VAL A 366 -2.52 11.15 -7.74
N CYS A 367 -2.53 9.82 -7.61
CA CYS A 367 -1.37 9.05 -7.16
C CYS A 367 -0.16 9.25 -8.08
N ASP A 368 -0.37 9.22 -9.40
CA ASP A 368 0.70 9.44 -10.38
C ASP A 368 1.28 10.86 -10.28
N GLU A 369 0.43 11.89 -10.17
CA GLU A 369 0.86 13.28 -9.99
C GLU A 369 1.64 13.47 -8.67
N VAL A 370 1.17 12.87 -7.57
CA VAL A 370 1.86 12.93 -6.27
C VAL A 370 3.21 12.20 -6.31
N SER A 371 3.29 11.07 -7.02
CA SER A 371 4.54 10.34 -7.23
C SER A 371 5.56 11.20 -7.98
N GLN A 372 5.13 11.86 -9.07
CA GLN A 372 5.97 12.80 -9.82
C GLN A 372 6.43 13.98 -8.96
N ILE A 373 5.53 14.58 -8.16
CA ILE A 373 5.89 15.64 -7.22
C ILE A 373 6.95 15.16 -6.23
N THR A 374 6.79 13.95 -5.68
CA THR A 374 7.76 13.37 -4.73
C THR A 374 9.15 13.25 -5.37
N THR A 375 9.22 12.75 -6.61
CA THR A 375 10.48 12.67 -7.37
C THR A 375 11.08 14.06 -7.63
N HIS A 376 10.27 15.05 -8.00
CA HIS A 376 10.78 16.42 -8.19
C HIS A 376 11.31 17.03 -6.88
N VAL A 377 10.62 16.83 -5.76
CA VAL A 377 11.05 17.32 -4.43
C VAL A 377 12.36 16.66 -4.00
N THR A 378 12.54 15.35 -4.20
CA THR A 378 13.80 14.69 -3.88
C THR A 378 14.96 15.22 -4.73
N HIS A 379 14.76 15.39 -6.05
CA HIS A 379 15.78 15.99 -6.91
C HIS A 379 16.11 17.44 -6.53
N MET A 380 15.11 18.25 -6.18
CA MET A 380 15.31 19.62 -5.70
C MET A 380 16.10 19.65 -4.39
N ASN A 381 15.79 18.76 -3.45
CA ASN A 381 16.52 18.66 -2.18
C ASN A 381 17.98 18.27 -2.42
N SER A 382 18.25 17.24 -3.25
CA SER A 382 19.61 16.84 -3.58
C SER A 382 20.41 17.96 -4.28
N ALA A 383 19.78 18.68 -5.22
CA ALA A 383 20.42 19.82 -5.89
C ALA A 383 20.69 20.99 -4.91
N MET A 384 19.79 21.23 -3.97
CA MET A 384 19.95 22.24 -2.93
C MET A 384 21.06 21.87 -1.95
N GLU A 385 21.15 20.61 -1.55
CA GLU A 385 22.22 20.08 -0.69
C GLU A 385 23.59 20.16 -1.37
N GLU A 386 23.69 19.79 -2.64
CA GLU A 386 24.92 19.93 -3.43
C GLU A 386 25.32 21.41 -3.58
N GLY A 387 24.34 22.30 -3.82
CA GLY A 387 24.55 23.74 -3.84
C GLY A 387 25.03 24.31 -2.51
N GLU A 388 24.48 23.84 -1.38
CA GLU A 388 24.93 24.20 -0.03
C GLU A 388 26.35 23.68 0.24
N LYS A 389 26.62 22.41 -0.06
CA LYS A 389 27.94 21.78 0.05
C LYS A 389 28.99 22.59 -0.71
N ARG A 390 28.73 22.92 -1.98
CA ARG A 390 29.64 23.72 -2.80
C ARG A 390 29.91 25.12 -2.24
N LYS A 391 28.86 25.79 -1.73
CA LYS A 391 29.00 27.11 -1.08
C LYS A 391 29.91 27.03 0.14
N ILE A 392 29.73 26.03 0.99
CA ILE A 392 30.51 25.86 2.22
C ILE A 392 31.96 25.48 1.91
N LEU A 393 32.19 24.58 0.96
CA LEU A 393 33.54 24.19 0.52
C LEU A 393 34.31 25.37 -0.11
N THR A 394 33.63 26.20 -0.90
CA THR A 394 34.22 27.42 -1.50
C THR A 394 34.52 28.46 -0.43
N TRP A 395 33.64 28.61 0.57
CA TRP A 395 33.88 29.50 1.71
C TRP A 395 35.09 29.05 2.52
N LEU A 396 35.26 27.75 2.74
CA LEU A 396 36.32 27.20 3.58
C LEU A 396 37.72 27.45 3.01
N SER A 397 37.93 27.17 1.72
CA SER A 397 39.19 27.49 1.05
C SER A 397 38.97 27.76 -0.45
N PRO A 398 39.45 28.91 -0.98
CA PRO A 398 39.41 29.18 -2.41
C PRO A 398 40.43 28.36 -3.19
N VAL A 399 41.42 27.76 -2.51
CA VAL A 399 42.51 27.01 -3.16
C VAL A 399 41.99 25.67 -3.69
N ASP A 400 42.42 25.32 -4.89
CA ASP A 400 42.17 24.03 -5.53
C ASP A 400 43.48 23.49 -6.13
N TYR A 401 43.95 22.37 -5.61
CA TYR A 401 45.15 21.68 -6.06
C TYR A 401 44.88 20.73 -7.25
N GLY A 402 43.61 20.48 -7.60
CA GLY A 402 43.23 19.58 -8.69
C GLY A 402 43.81 19.94 -10.07
N PRO A 403 43.80 21.23 -10.48
CA PRO A 403 44.45 21.66 -11.72
C PRO A 403 45.96 21.38 -11.71
N GLN A 404 46.65 21.65 -10.59
CA GLN A 404 48.09 21.38 -10.46
C GLN A 404 48.39 19.89 -10.52
N GLN A 405 47.59 19.06 -9.86
CA GLN A 405 47.70 17.60 -9.95
C GLN A 405 47.59 17.13 -11.41
N SER A 406 46.62 17.65 -12.16
CA SER A 406 46.40 17.30 -13.57
C SER A 406 47.58 17.72 -14.44
N ASP A 407 48.07 18.95 -14.27
CA ASP A 407 49.21 19.51 -15.02
C ASP A 407 50.53 18.81 -14.71
N HIS A 408 50.79 18.47 -13.45
CA HIS A 408 52.01 17.75 -13.05
C HIS A 408 51.97 16.31 -13.59
N PHE A 409 50.84 15.63 -13.44
CA PHE A 409 50.70 14.26 -13.91
C PHE A 409 50.77 14.16 -15.45
N SER A 410 50.26 15.15 -16.19
CA SER A 410 50.30 15.16 -17.66
C SER A 410 51.72 15.34 -18.23
N ARG A 411 52.64 15.92 -17.44
CA ARG A 411 54.05 16.15 -17.84
C ARG A 411 54.96 14.97 -17.59
N ARG A 412 54.48 13.93 -16.91
CA ARG A 412 55.28 12.72 -16.64
C ARG A 412 55.63 12.01 -17.96
N GLN A 413 56.82 11.43 -18.02
CA GLN A 413 57.13 10.46 -19.07
C GLN A 413 56.57 9.09 -18.67
N GLU A 414 55.96 8.39 -19.63
CA GLU A 414 55.36 7.08 -19.37
C GLU A 414 56.39 6.08 -18.85
N GLY A 415 56.00 5.24 -17.87
CA GLY A 415 56.90 4.31 -17.18
C GLY A 415 57.79 4.94 -16.08
N THR A 416 57.79 6.26 -15.92
CA THR A 416 58.57 6.93 -14.86
C THR A 416 57.87 6.81 -13.51
N GLY A 417 58.63 6.57 -12.42
CA GLY A 417 58.12 6.51 -11.05
C GLY A 417 57.57 5.15 -10.60
N GLN A 418 57.50 4.16 -11.49
CA GLN A 418 57.06 2.80 -11.13
C GLN A 418 57.96 2.17 -10.05
N TRP A 419 59.28 2.41 -10.13
CA TRP A 419 60.24 1.93 -9.14
C TRP A 419 59.93 2.41 -7.70
N LEU A 420 59.32 3.59 -7.55
CA LEU A 420 58.92 4.12 -6.24
C LEU A 420 57.69 3.37 -5.73
N LEU A 421 56.69 3.19 -6.60
CA LEU A 421 55.46 2.47 -6.28
C LEU A 421 55.76 1.00 -5.92
N ASP A 422 56.74 0.38 -6.56
CA ASP A 422 57.12 -1.02 -6.30
C ASP A 422 58.09 -1.18 -5.12
N SER A 423 58.55 -0.08 -4.52
CA SER A 423 59.54 -0.13 -3.45
C SER A 423 58.93 -0.61 -2.12
N ASP A 424 59.68 -1.41 -1.36
CA ASP A 424 59.27 -1.87 -0.03
C ASP A 424 58.85 -0.73 0.90
N PRO A 425 59.57 0.42 0.97
CA PRO A 425 59.15 1.55 1.82
C PRO A 425 57.78 2.13 1.43
N PHE A 426 57.46 2.17 0.14
CA PHE A 426 56.15 2.66 -0.33
C PHE A 426 55.04 1.66 -0.02
N GLN A 427 55.25 0.36 -0.25
CA GLN A 427 54.27 -0.66 0.06
C GLN A 427 53.99 -0.74 1.57
N GLN A 428 55.02 -0.64 2.41
CA GLN A 428 54.87 -0.55 3.86
C GLN A 428 54.06 0.69 4.29
N TRP A 429 54.34 1.86 3.68
CA TRP A 429 53.58 3.08 3.93
C TRP A 429 52.11 2.93 3.50
N LEU A 430 51.87 2.25 2.38
CA LEU A 430 50.53 2.03 1.84
C LEU A 430 49.68 1.09 2.71
N GLU A 431 50.29 0.12 3.38
CA GLU A 431 49.60 -0.87 4.21
C GLU A 431 49.45 -0.43 5.67
N GLN A 432 50.51 0.09 6.28
CA GLN A 432 50.54 0.42 7.71
C GLN A 432 49.76 1.72 8.01
N SER A 433 49.32 1.87 9.27
CA SER A 433 48.73 3.10 9.79
C SER A 433 49.74 3.88 10.62
N LYS A 434 49.58 5.19 10.68
CA LYS A 434 50.43 6.18 11.38
C LYS A 434 51.88 6.23 10.88
N THR A 435 52.10 5.98 9.60
CA THR A 435 53.43 6.01 8.98
C THR A 435 53.67 7.28 8.17
N THR A 436 54.93 7.74 8.17
CA THR A 436 55.36 8.87 7.32
C THR A 436 56.50 8.40 6.41
N LEU A 437 56.30 8.51 5.10
CA LEU A 437 57.32 8.26 4.09
C LEU A 437 57.95 9.60 3.68
N PHE A 438 59.24 9.77 3.95
CA PHE A 438 60.00 10.95 3.56
C PHE A 438 60.88 10.61 2.35
N CYS A 439 60.69 11.28 1.21
CA CYS A 439 61.55 11.05 0.04
C CYS A 439 62.40 12.28 -0.27
N GLN A 440 63.71 12.18 0.02
CA GLN A 440 64.67 13.24 -0.27
C GLN A 440 65.16 13.16 -1.71
N GLY A 441 65.33 14.31 -2.35
CA GLY A 441 65.93 14.39 -3.67
C GLY A 441 66.62 15.73 -3.91
N ILE A 442 67.71 15.69 -4.67
CA ILE A 442 68.41 16.90 -5.12
C ILE A 442 67.46 17.80 -5.94
N PRO A 443 67.71 19.12 -5.99
CA PRO A 443 66.97 20.00 -6.88
C PRO A 443 66.93 19.46 -8.32
N GLY A 444 65.75 19.42 -8.93
CA GLY A 444 65.56 18.88 -10.29
C GLY A 444 65.35 17.35 -10.38
N ALA A 445 65.37 16.60 -9.27
CA ALA A 445 65.19 15.14 -9.27
C ALA A 445 63.76 14.65 -9.66
N GLY A 446 62.82 15.56 -9.94
CA GLY A 446 61.46 15.20 -10.38
C GLY A 446 60.45 14.91 -9.24
N LYS A 447 60.69 15.43 -8.03
CA LYS A 447 59.87 15.18 -6.82
C LYS A 447 58.39 15.53 -7.00
N THR A 448 58.08 16.70 -7.55
CA THR A 448 56.70 17.10 -7.87
C THR A 448 56.02 16.13 -8.84
N ILE A 449 56.74 15.59 -9.81
CA ILE A 449 56.21 14.58 -10.73
C ILE A 449 55.96 13.27 -9.97
N MET A 450 56.86 12.86 -9.07
CA MET A 450 56.65 11.68 -8.21
C MET A 450 55.44 11.86 -7.28
N ALA A 451 55.28 13.02 -6.65
CA ALA A 451 54.10 13.36 -5.83
C ALA A 451 52.81 13.17 -6.64
N SER A 452 52.77 13.71 -7.86
CA SER A 452 51.60 13.59 -8.73
C SER A 452 51.30 12.15 -9.14
N ILE A 453 52.33 11.32 -9.35
CA ILE A 453 52.18 9.89 -9.66
C ILE A 453 51.56 9.16 -8.47
N VAL A 454 52.02 9.43 -7.24
CA VAL A 454 51.47 8.82 -6.02
C VAL A 454 50.02 9.24 -5.80
N VAL A 455 49.68 10.53 -5.95
CA VAL A 455 48.28 11.01 -5.82
C VAL A 455 47.38 10.31 -6.84
N ASN A 456 47.82 10.20 -8.09
CA ASN A 456 47.05 9.51 -9.13
C ASN A 456 46.90 8.00 -8.84
N TYR A 457 47.97 7.34 -8.38
CA TYR A 457 47.93 5.93 -8.00
C TYR A 457 46.91 5.68 -6.89
N LEU A 458 46.93 6.48 -5.82
CA LEU A 458 45.99 6.37 -4.71
C LEU A 458 44.55 6.62 -5.16
N GLY A 459 44.34 7.65 -5.99
CA GLY A 459 43.01 7.98 -6.53
C GLY A 459 42.43 6.87 -7.40
N ILE A 460 43.25 6.12 -8.14
CA ILE A 460 42.81 4.95 -8.90
C ILE A 460 42.57 3.75 -7.99
N LYS A 461 43.52 3.47 -7.08
CA LYS A 461 43.48 2.29 -6.20
C LYS A 461 42.26 2.28 -5.27
N PHE A 462 41.86 3.45 -4.77
CA PHE A 462 40.79 3.60 -3.79
C PHE A 462 39.55 4.31 -4.35
N LYS A 463 39.38 4.34 -5.68
CA LYS A 463 38.31 5.10 -6.35
C LYS A 463 36.90 4.78 -5.84
N ASP A 464 36.63 3.50 -5.59
CA ASP A 464 35.30 2.99 -5.21
C ASP A 464 35.19 2.72 -3.70
N ASP A 465 36.23 3.05 -2.91
CA ASP A 465 36.24 2.85 -1.46
C ASP A 465 35.92 4.16 -0.72
N CYS A 466 34.68 4.28 -0.24
CA CYS A 466 34.22 5.46 0.49
C CYS A 466 34.83 5.61 1.89
N HIS A 467 35.56 4.60 2.39
CA HIS A 467 36.19 4.64 3.71
C HIS A 467 37.64 5.15 3.66
N VAL A 468 38.19 5.36 2.47
CA VAL A 468 39.54 5.89 2.26
C VAL A 468 39.48 7.28 1.64
N ALA A 469 40.21 8.23 2.23
CA ALA A 469 40.32 9.58 1.68
C ALA A 469 41.75 9.90 1.24
N VAL A 470 41.87 10.66 0.16
CA VAL A 470 43.17 11.13 -0.37
C VAL A 470 43.16 12.65 -0.43
N ALA A 471 44.11 13.29 0.23
CA ALA A 471 44.30 14.74 0.17
C ALA A 471 45.75 15.07 -0.18
N TYR A 472 45.97 16.21 -0.84
CA TYR A 472 47.30 16.58 -1.30
C TYR A 472 47.52 18.09 -1.38
N ILE A 473 48.78 18.50 -1.28
CA ILE A 473 49.24 19.89 -1.35
C ILE A 473 50.49 19.96 -2.24
N PHE A 474 50.52 20.94 -3.14
CA PHE A 474 51.71 21.33 -3.89
C PHE A 474 52.21 22.69 -3.42
N CYS A 475 53.28 22.72 -2.62
CA CYS A 475 53.88 23.96 -2.14
C CYS A 475 54.60 24.71 -3.27
N ASN A 476 54.67 26.03 -3.19
CA ASN A 476 55.32 26.86 -4.20
C ASN A 476 55.90 28.14 -3.59
N PHE A 477 57.23 28.29 -3.66
CA PHE A 477 57.95 29.44 -3.09
C PHE A 477 57.46 30.81 -3.58
N ARG A 478 56.85 30.89 -4.78
CA ARG A 478 56.32 32.15 -5.33
C ARG A 478 54.99 32.58 -4.71
N ARG A 479 54.33 31.69 -3.97
CA ARG A 479 53.01 31.91 -3.35
C ARG A 479 53.06 31.82 -1.82
N GLN A 480 54.22 32.03 -1.20
CA GLN A 480 54.38 31.94 0.26
C GLN A 480 53.36 32.76 1.06
N ASN A 481 52.91 33.92 0.53
CA ASN A 481 51.90 34.77 1.17
C ASN A 481 50.48 34.18 1.15
N GLU A 482 50.24 33.11 0.38
CA GLU A 482 48.96 32.41 0.20
C GLU A 482 49.03 30.94 0.70
N GLN A 483 50.11 30.58 1.40
CA GLN A 483 50.40 29.23 1.89
C GLN A 483 50.74 29.25 3.38
N THR A 484 49.92 29.93 4.18
CA THR A 484 49.99 29.84 5.64
C THR A 484 49.52 28.46 6.12
N SER A 485 49.86 28.07 7.34
CA SER A 485 49.36 26.84 7.98
C SER A 485 47.83 26.76 7.96
N THR A 486 47.15 27.88 8.18
CA THR A 486 45.69 27.99 8.09
C THR A 486 45.16 27.73 6.67
N ASP A 487 45.82 28.26 5.63
CA ASP A 487 45.42 28.05 4.24
C ASP A 487 45.58 26.58 3.81
N LEU A 488 46.67 25.96 4.26
CA LEU A 488 46.97 24.56 3.98
C LEU A 488 46.01 23.61 4.71
N LEU A 489 45.71 23.88 6.00
CA LEU A 489 44.75 23.10 6.79
C LEU A 489 43.33 23.22 6.24
N THR A 490 42.89 24.41 5.84
CA THR A 490 41.57 24.61 5.23
C THR A 490 41.45 23.94 3.86
N SER A 491 42.53 23.89 3.08
CA SER A 491 42.56 23.13 1.81
C SER A 491 42.44 21.62 2.03
N LEU A 492 43.16 21.05 3.01
CA LEU A 492 43.01 19.64 3.37
C LEU A 492 41.60 19.33 3.86
N LEU A 493 41.06 20.18 4.74
CA LEU A 493 39.69 20.04 5.26
C LEU A 493 38.66 20.08 4.13
N LYS A 494 38.81 20.98 3.16
CA LYS A 494 37.98 21.04 1.96
C LYS A 494 38.06 19.74 1.17
N GLN A 495 39.27 19.23 0.90
CA GLN A 495 39.46 17.99 0.12
C GLN A 495 38.82 16.77 0.80
N LEU A 496 38.99 16.61 2.11
CA LEU A 496 38.36 15.51 2.86
C LEU A 496 36.83 15.65 2.90
N ALA A 497 36.32 16.87 3.06
CA ALA A 497 34.88 17.13 3.05
C ALA A 497 34.25 16.95 1.68
N CYS A 498 34.96 17.25 0.58
CA CYS A 498 34.49 17.00 -0.79
C CYS A 498 34.17 15.51 -1.02
N GLN A 499 35.00 14.63 -0.46
CA GLN A 499 34.93 13.17 -0.63
C GLN A 499 33.82 12.49 0.20
N THR A 500 33.17 13.24 1.11
CA THR A 500 31.99 12.73 1.84
C THR A 500 30.72 12.81 0.99
N PRO A 501 29.82 11.80 1.01
CA PRO A 501 28.55 11.86 0.26
C PRO A 501 27.65 13.02 0.68
N THR A 502 27.59 13.30 1.99
CA THR A 502 26.82 14.39 2.58
C THR A 502 27.73 15.33 3.36
N LEU A 503 27.47 16.63 3.30
CA LEU A 503 28.28 17.61 4.04
C LEU A 503 28.25 17.34 5.56
N PRO A 504 29.40 17.15 6.23
CA PRO A 504 29.48 16.87 7.65
C PRO A 504 28.84 17.97 8.52
N LYS A 505 28.11 17.56 9.56
CA LYS A 505 27.42 18.48 10.49
C LYS A 505 28.37 19.50 11.14
N CYS A 506 29.59 19.08 11.47
CA CYS A 506 30.61 19.97 12.04
C CYS A 506 30.92 21.16 11.11
N LEU A 507 31.00 20.94 9.78
CA LEU A 507 31.21 22.01 8.81
C LEU A 507 29.98 22.89 8.59
N LYS A 508 28.77 22.31 8.62
CA LYS A 508 27.52 23.12 8.58
C LYS A 508 27.46 24.08 9.76
N ASN A 509 27.76 23.61 10.97
CA ASN A 509 27.77 24.43 12.17
C ASN A 509 28.88 25.49 12.13
N LEU A 510 30.09 25.09 11.73
CA LEU A 510 31.22 26.02 11.58
C LEU A 510 30.87 27.15 10.61
N PHE A 511 30.34 26.81 9.43
CA PHE A 511 29.87 27.81 8.48
C PHE A 511 28.80 28.73 9.07
N GLY A 512 27.79 28.19 9.76
CA GLY A 512 26.73 28.98 10.39
C GLY A 512 27.25 30.00 11.40
N ASN A 513 28.19 29.60 12.25
CA ASN A 513 28.79 30.45 13.29
C ASN A 513 29.53 31.66 12.71
N HIS A 514 30.25 31.47 11.61
CA HIS A 514 31.06 32.51 11.00
C HIS A 514 30.34 33.32 9.91
N LYS A 515 29.38 32.72 9.20
CA LYS A 515 28.66 33.37 8.08
C LYS A 515 27.92 34.62 8.53
N ASN A 516 27.22 34.56 9.66
CA ASN A 516 26.40 35.68 10.16
C ASN A 516 27.27 36.85 10.66
N GLN A 517 28.47 36.55 11.16
CA GLN A 517 29.40 37.54 11.70
C GLN A 517 30.45 37.99 10.68
N GLN A 518 30.45 37.40 9.47
CA GLN A 518 31.46 37.59 8.42
C GLN A 518 32.90 37.36 8.89
N THR A 519 33.10 36.45 9.84
CA THR A 519 34.41 36.08 10.39
C THR A 519 35.01 34.87 9.66
N ARG A 520 36.29 34.58 9.92
CA ARG A 520 36.97 33.35 9.47
C ARG A 520 37.18 32.42 10.67
N PRO A 521 37.17 31.09 10.46
CA PRO A 521 37.44 30.15 11.53
C PRO A 521 38.89 30.26 12.00
N THR A 522 39.09 30.06 13.29
CA THR A 522 40.41 29.99 13.92
C THR A 522 41.11 28.66 13.57
N SER A 523 42.42 28.61 13.75
CA SER A 523 43.21 27.39 13.48
C SER A 523 42.74 26.19 14.32
N ASP A 524 42.34 26.42 15.57
CA ASP A 524 41.79 25.38 16.47
C ASP A 524 40.45 24.84 15.97
N GLU A 525 39.57 25.70 15.46
CA GLU A 525 38.27 25.30 14.90
C GLU A 525 38.44 24.50 13.60
N ILE A 526 39.36 24.94 12.72
CA ILE A 526 39.69 24.25 11.46
C ILE A 526 40.22 22.85 11.77
N TRP A 527 41.11 22.75 12.74
CA TRP A 527 41.67 21.46 13.14
C TRP A 527 40.65 20.55 13.79
N THR A 528 39.81 21.07 14.67
CA THR A 528 38.75 20.28 15.28
C THR A 528 37.85 19.68 14.20
N ALA A 529 37.51 20.45 13.16
CA ALA A 529 36.77 19.96 12.01
C ALA A 529 37.56 18.94 11.17
N LEU A 530 38.85 19.18 10.92
CA LEU A 530 39.74 18.27 10.19
C LEU A 530 39.91 16.94 10.89
N HIS A 531 40.09 16.96 12.20
CA HIS A 531 40.15 15.78 13.05
C HIS A 531 38.82 15.01 13.00
N THR A 532 37.70 15.69 13.21
CA THR A 532 36.37 15.07 13.19
C THR A 532 36.08 14.37 11.85
N ILE A 533 36.42 15.02 10.73
CA ILE A 533 36.19 14.45 9.39
C ILE A 533 37.23 13.38 9.07
N GLY A 534 38.49 13.60 9.39
CA GLY A 534 39.55 12.62 9.20
C GLY A 534 39.26 11.30 9.93
N SER A 535 38.76 11.37 11.16
CA SER A 535 38.36 10.20 11.96
C SER A 535 37.10 9.49 11.46
N SER A 536 36.38 10.04 10.47
CA SER A 536 35.25 9.35 9.85
C SER A 536 35.66 8.38 8.74
N TYR A 537 36.91 8.47 8.28
CA TYR A 537 37.51 7.55 7.33
C TYR A 537 38.29 6.46 8.08
N GLU A 538 38.34 5.26 7.52
CA GLU A 538 39.21 4.18 8.01
C GLU A 538 40.69 4.49 7.74
N LYS A 539 40.97 5.19 6.63
CA LYS A 539 42.33 5.58 6.25
C LYS A 539 42.36 6.91 5.51
N VAL A 540 43.30 7.78 5.86
CA VAL A 540 43.53 9.05 5.18
C VAL A 540 44.98 9.14 4.70
N PHE A 541 45.16 9.31 3.39
CA PHE A 541 46.45 9.58 2.77
C PHE A 541 46.65 11.07 2.52
N ILE A 542 47.78 11.61 2.98
CA ILE A 542 48.14 13.01 2.75
C ILE A 542 49.49 13.08 2.05
N VAL A 543 49.50 13.64 0.84
CA VAL A 543 50.71 13.84 0.04
C VAL A 543 51.07 15.32 0.02
N ILE A 544 52.27 15.66 0.48
CA ILE A 544 52.75 17.05 0.51
C ILE A 544 54.06 17.14 -0.27
N ASP A 545 54.02 17.94 -1.34
CA ASP A 545 55.18 18.25 -2.19
C ASP A 545 55.77 19.63 -1.84
N ALA A 546 57.09 19.73 -1.88
CA ALA A 546 57.90 20.93 -1.68
C ALA A 546 57.65 21.64 -0.33
N LEU A 547 57.48 20.87 0.76
CA LEU A 547 57.17 21.42 2.09
C LEU A 547 58.23 22.42 2.59
N ASP A 548 59.48 22.28 2.15
CA ASP A 548 60.60 23.19 2.41
C ASP A 548 60.47 24.56 1.72
N GLU A 549 59.61 24.69 0.72
CA GLU A 549 59.31 25.97 0.05
C GLU A 549 58.33 26.86 0.84
N CYS A 550 57.76 26.34 1.94
CA CYS A 550 56.97 27.11 2.92
C CYS A 550 57.87 27.85 3.93
N GLN A 551 57.34 28.89 4.58
CA GLN A 551 58.08 29.57 5.65
C GLN A 551 58.38 28.62 6.82
N VAL A 552 59.59 28.71 7.39
CA VAL A 552 60.09 27.79 8.44
C VAL A 552 59.16 27.72 9.67
N SER A 553 58.50 28.83 10.02
CA SER A 553 57.50 28.88 11.09
C SER A 553 56.25 28.06 10.81
N GLU A 554 55.82 27.98 9.55
CA GLU A 554 54.61 27.26 9.13
C GLU A 554 54.83 25.75 9.07
N VAL A 555 56.04 25.31 8.69
CA VAL A 555 56.40 23.88 8.60
C VAL A 555 56.35 23.19 9.97
N GLY A 556 56.84 23.86 11.02
CA GLY A 556 56.79 23.33 12.39
C GLY A 556 55.36 23.19 12.93
N VAL A 557 54.49 24.15 12.59
CA VAL A 557 53.06 24.12 12.94
C VAL A 557 52.37 23.00 12.16
N LEU A 558 52.47 22.95 10.84
CA LEU A 558 51.83 21.91 10.03
C LEU A 558 52.25 20.48 10.43
N SER A 559 53.53 20.26 10.69
CA SER A 559 54.03 18.94 11.12
C SER A 559 53.48 18.51 12.49
N SER A 560 53.42 19.43 13.46
CA SER A 560 52.84 19.19 14.78
C SER A 560 51.36 18.86 14.70
N TRP A 561 50.60 19.61 13.90
CA TRP A 561 49.17 19.40 13.76
C TRP A 561 48.94 18.08 13.05
N LEU A 562 49.52 17.90 11.87
CA LEU A 562 49.29 16.70 11.08
C LEU A 562 49.64 15.41 11.84
N SER A 563 50.52 15.40 12.87
CA SER A 563 50.99 14.25 13.68
C SER A 563 49.92 13.18 14.05
N PHE A 564 48.65 13.56 14.07
CA PHE A 564 47.51 12.68 14.32
C PHE A 564 46.99 11.87 13.10
N LEU A 565 47.23 12.30 11.85
CA LEU A 565 46.65 11.68 10.64
C LEU A 565 47.48 10.48 10.15
N ASP A 566 46.79 9.42 9.72
CA ASP A 566 47.32 8.05 9.62
C ASP A 566 48.41 7.82 8.57
N CYS A 567 48.42 8.45 7.39
CA CYS A 567 49.51 8.20 6.43
C CYS A 567 49.96 9.48 5.73
N ARG A 568 51.26 9.81 5.87
CA ARG A 568 51.85 10.99 5.22
C ARG A 568 52.99 10.64 4.28
N MET A 569 53.00 11.23 3.09
CA MET A 569 54.20 11.27 2.26
C MET A 569 54.67 12.72 2.15
N GLN A 570 55.94 12.95 2.51
CA GLN A 570 56.56 14.27 2.47
C GLN A 570 57.75 14.24 1.50
N LEU A 571 57.70 15.15 0.53
CA LEU A 571 58.74 15.34 -0.48
C LEU A 571 59.28 16.77 -0.30
N PRO A 572 60.40 17.00 0.41
CA PRO A 572 61.12 18.27 0.38
C PRO A 572 61.76 18.45 -1.00
#